data_AF-A0A7K4EMI6-F1
#
_entry.id   AF-A0A7K4EMI6-F1
#
_cell.length_a   1.000
_cell.length_b   1.000
_cell.length_c   1.000
_cell.angle_alpha   90.00
_cell.angle_beta   90.00
_cell.angle_gamma   90.00
#
_symmetry.space_group_name_H-M   'P 1'
#
loop_
_entity.id
_entity.type
_entity.pdbx_description
1 polymer ?
#
loop_
_entity_poly.entity_id
_entity_poly.type
_entity_poly.pdbx_seq_one_letter_code
_entity_poly.pdbx_strand_id
1 'polypeptide(L)'
;MEFKRRVVEATLLPGASVALIAREHEVNANLVFKWRRHYREGQLGPVAHQVTLLPVNLSKAPTPSAEEAMPLPSSPGGLVVECGRVTLRIEGVPDPQTLQLVLQQVLR
;
A
#
# COMPACT_ATOMS: atom_id res chain seq x y z
N MET A 1 -3.60 19.09 22.01
CA MET A 1 -3.93 17.90 21.17
C MET A 1 -4.54 16.77 21.98
N GLU A 2 -4.09 16.58 23.23
CA GLU A 2 -4.55 15.49 24.11
C GLU A 2 -6.06 15.51 24.41
N PHE A 3 -6.68 16.68 24.59
CA PHE A 3 -8.13 16.81 24.77
C PHE A 3 -8.92 16.26 23.56
N LYS A 4 -8.59 16.73 22.34
CA LYS A 4 -9.25 16.27 21.11
C LYS A 4 -9.13 14.75 20.94
N ARG A 5 -7.97 14.20 21.30
CA ARG A 5 -7.69 12.77 21.27
C ARG A 5 -8.56 12.01 22.27
N ARG A 6 -8.63 12.44 23.53
CA ARG A 6 -9.49 11.81 24.56
C ARG A 6 -10.96 11.78 24.15
N VAL A 7 -11.46 12.90 23.62
CA VAL A 7 -12.85 12.99 23.12
C VAL A 7 -13.05 12.01 21.97
N VAL A 8 -12.12 11.93 21.02
CA VAL A 8 -12.20 10.98 19.90
C VAL A 8 -12.14 9.53 20.38
N GLU A 9 -11.22 9.19 21.29
CA GLU A 9 -11.08 7.84 21.85
C GLU A 9 -12.35 7.40 22.57
N ALA A 10 -12.99 8.28 23.35
CA ALA A 10 -14.28 8.02 23.96
C ALA A 10 -15.37 7.69 22.92
N THR A 11 -15.37 8.36 21.76
CA THR A 11 -16.32 8.08 20.67
C THR A 11 -16.04 6.80 19.87
N LEU A 12 -14.89 6.15 20.07
CA LEU A 12 -14.52 4.91 19.38
C LEU A 12 -14.93 3.66 20.18
N LEU A 13 -15.38 3.81 21.43
CA LEU A 13 -15.88 2.70 22.23
C LEU A 13 -17.18 2.12 21.63
N PRO A 14 -17.39 0.79 21.71
CA PRO A 14 -18.62 0.17 21.23
C PRO A 14 -19.84 0.73 21.97
N GLY A 15 -20.87 1.14 21.23
CA GLY A 15 -22.08 1.76 21.80
C GLY A 15 -21.97 3.25 22.13
N ALA A 16 -20.81 3.89 21.88
CA ALA A 16 -20.64 5.31 22.12
C ALA A 16 -21.44 6.18 21.12
N SER A 17 -22.18 7.16 21.66
CA SER A 17 -22.85 8.19 20.85
C SER A 17 -21.99 9.44 20.75
N VAL A 18 -21.62 9.81 19.52
CA VAL A 18 -20.84 11.03 19.24
C VAL A 18 -21.55 12.28 19.77
N ALA A 19 -22.87 12.36 19.61
CA ALA A 19 -23.64 13.54 20.05
C ALA A 19 -23.69 13.67 21.58
N LEU A 20 -23.78 12.55 22.30
CA LEU A 20 -23.80 12.55 23.76
C LEU A 20 -22.44 12.99 24.31
N ILE A 21 -21.36 12.39 23.80
CA ILE A 21 -19.99 12.72 24.21
C ILE A 21 -19.65 14.17 23.86
N ALA A 22 -20.07 14.64 22.68
CA ALA A 22 -19.90 16.03 22.28
C ALA A 22 -20.63 16.99 23.26
N ARG A 23 -21.86 16.66 23.68
CA ARG A 23 -22.60 17.44 24.66
C ARG A 23 -21.94 17.45 26.04
N GLU A 24 -21.46 16.30 26.50
CA GLU A 24 -20.78 16.17 27.81
C GLU A 24 -19.49 16.99 27.89
N HIS A 25 -18.80 17.14 26.77
CA HIS A 25 -17.61 17.98 26.66
C HIS A 25 -17.89 19.40 26.14
N GLU A 26 -19.16 19.78 25.96
CA GLU A 26 -19.58 21.08 25.41
C GLU A 26 -18.94 21.43 24.04
N VAL A 27 -18.70 20.40 23.22
CA VAL A 27 -18.11 20.50 21.88
C VAL A 27 -19.18 20.31 20.81
N ASN A 28 -19.05 20.99 19.68
CA ASN A 28 -19.87 20.73 18.51
C ASN A 28 -19.58 19.32 17.94
N ALA A 29 -20.61 18.48 17.79
CA ALA A 29 -20.48 17.13 17.24
C ALA A 29 -19.79 17.10 15.86
N ASN A 30 -19.98 18.11 15.01
CA ASN A 30 -19.31 18.23 13.71
C ASN A 30 -17.79 18.36 13.85
N LEU A 31 -17.30 19.01 14.90
CA LEU A 31 -15.87 19.07 15.19
C LEU A 31 -15.33 17.70 15.60
N VAL A 32 -16.11 16.94 16.38
CA VAL A 32 -15.73 15.58 16.80
C VAL A 32 -15.62 14.65 15.58
N PHE A 33 -16.52 14.75 14.60
CA PHE A 33 -16.38 14.02 13.33
C PHE A 33 -15.11 14.38 12.55
N LYS A 34 -14.78 15.67 12.46
CA LYS A 34 -13.52 16.11 11.85
C LYS A 34 -12.31 15.55 12.61
N TRP A 35 -12.33 15.58 13.93
CA TRP A 35 -11.25 15.04 14.75
C TRP A 35 -11.13 13.52 14.62
N ARG A 36 -12.24 12.77 14.51
CA ARG A 36 -12.20 11.33 14.21
C ARG A 36 -11.48 11.04 12.89
N ARG A 37 -11.72 11.84 11.86
CA ARG A 37 -11.00 11.72 10.58
C ARG A 37 -9.50 11.97 10.76
N HIS A 38 -9.13 13.10 11.37
CA HIS A 38 -7.73 13.43 11.65
C HIS A 38 -7.03 12.38 12.54
N TYR A 39 -7.75 11.74 13.45
CA TYR A 39 -7.22 10.66 14.30
C TYR A 39 -6.89 9.41 13.49
N ARG A 40 -7.78 9.00 12.56
CA ARG A 40 -7.51 7.87 11.66
C ARG A 40 -6.35 8.15 10.69
N GLU A 41 -6.18 9.40 10.29
CA GLU A 41 -5.09 9.86 9.43
C GLU A 41 -3.76 10.06 10.19
N GLY A 42 -3.72 9.80 11.51
CA GLY A 42 -2.50 9.95 12.33
C GLY A 42 -2.10 11.40 12.64
N GLN A 43 -2.97 12.37 12.35
CA GLN A 43 -2.70 13.80 12.48
C GLN A 43 -2.96 14.35 13.90
N LEU A 44 -3.54 13.53 14.79
CA LEU A 44 -3.80 13.87 16.20
C LEU A 44 -2.73 13.31 17.16
N GLY A 45 -1.50 13.13 16.66
CA GLY A 45 -0.36 12.58 17.41
C GLY A 45 -0.19 11.06 17.19
N PRO A 46 0.82 10.43 17.82
CA PRO A 46 1.08 9.01 17.67
C PRO A 46 -0.14 8.21 18.15
N VAL A 47 -0.88 7.68 17.20
CA VAL A 47 -1.99 6.78 17.48
C VAL A 47 -1.37 5.43 17.74
N ALA A 48 -1.54 4.93 18.96
CA ALA A 48 -1.23 3.54 19.29
C ALA A 48 -2.27 2.65 18.61
N HIS A 49 -2.30 2.62 17.28
CA HIS A 49 -2.88 1.49 16.58
C HIS A 49 -1.97 0.32 16.92
N GLN A 50 -2.44 -0.56 17.80
CA GLN A 50 -1.90 -1.90 17.89
C GLN A 50 -2.18 -2.55 16.54
N VAL A 51 -1.25 -2.38 15.60
CA VAL A 51 -1.29 -3.09 14.32
C VAL A 51 -1.05 -4.55 14.67
N THR A 52 -2.13 -5.31 14.80
CA THR A 52 -2.05 -6.76 14.90
C THR A 52 -1.63 -7.29 13.54
N LEU A 53 -0.33 -7.50 13.36
CA LEU A 53 0.18 -8.24 12.21
C LEU A 53 -0.27 -9.70 12.36
N LEU A 54 -1.13 -10.14 11.45
CA LEU A 54 -1.49 -11.53 11.35
C LEU A 54 -0.34 -12.28 10.68
N PRO A 55 0.20 -13.35 11.30
CA PRO A 55 1.26 -14.14 10.69
C PRO A 55 0.71 -14.81 9.43
N VAL A 56 1.28 -14.47 8.28
CA VAL A 56 1.02 -15.17 7.03
C VAL A 56 1.99 -16.35 6.95
N ASN A 57 1.46 -17.57 7.08
CA ASN A 57 2.24 -18.77 6.84
C ASN A 57 2.44 -18.94 5.33
N LEU A 58 3.67 -18.70 4.86
CA LEU A 58 4.08 -19.05 3.51
C LEU A 58 4.24 -20.58 3.45
N SER A 59 3.19 -21.30 3.08
CA SER A 59 3.32 -22.71 2.71
C SER A 59 4.25 -22.80 1.51
N LYS A 60 5.39 -23.48 1.67
CA LYS A 60 6.24 -23.86 0.54
C LYS A 60 5.33 -24.55 -0.46
N ALA A 61 5.15 -23.94 -1.63
CA ALA A 61 4.43 -24.58 -2.72
C ALA A 61 5.03 -25.98 -2.91
N PRO A 62 4.21 -27.03 -3.07
CA PRO A 62 4.74 -28.35 -3.33
C PRO A 62 5.65 -28.23 -4.54
N THR A 63 6.92 -28.59 -4.36
CA THR A 63 7.84 -28.76 -5.48
C THR A 63 7.18 -29.73 -6.45
N PRO A 64 6.75 -29.31 -7.64
CA PRO A 64 6.25 -30.26 -8.61
C PRO A 64 7.42 -31.19 -8.94
N SER A 65 7.22 -32.48 -8.69
CA SER A 65 8.05 -33.52 -9.31
C SER A 65 8.00 -33.30 -10.82
N ALA A 66 9.13 -33.49 -11.48
CA ALA A 66 9.49 -32.94 -12.78
C ALA A 66 8.72 -33.50 -14.00
N GLU A 67 7.45 -33.91 -13.89
CA GLU A 67 6.77 -34.60 -14.99
C GLU A 67 5.48 -33.98 -15.53
N GLU A 68 4.91 -32.93 -14.94
CA GLU A 68 3.76 -32.24 -15.54
C GLU A 68 3.92 -30.72 -15.45
N ALA A 69 4.87 -30.20 -16.22
CA ALA A 69 4.97 -28.76 -16.48
C ALA A 69 3.92 -28.37 -17.52
N MET A 70 2.73 -27.98 -17.07
CA MET A 70 1.87 -27.12 -17.88
C MET A 70 2.63 -25.80 -18.08
N PRO A 71 2.89 -25.35 -19.33
CA PRO A 71 3.63 -24.13 -19.55
C PRO A 71 2.83 -22.96 -18.98
N LEU A 72 3.34 -22.40 -17.88
CA LEU A 72 2.96 -21.08 -17.41
C LEU A 72 3.13 -20.14 -18.61
N PRO A 73 2.16 -19.28 -18.96
CA PRO A 73 2.46 -18.21 -19.89
C PRO A 73 3.55 -17.38 -19.20
N SER A 74 4.78 -17.48 -19.71
CA SER A 74 5.81 -16.50 -19.42
C SER A 74 5.20 -15.18 -19.85
N SER A 75 4.73 -14.38 -18.88
CA SER A 75 4.41 -12.98 -19.14
C SER A 75 5.62 -12.42 -19.88
N PRO A 76 5.48 -11.99 -21.15
CA PRO A 76 6.59 -11.40 -21.85
C PRO A 76 6.92 -10.12 -21.11
N GLY A 77 7.90 -10.19 -20.20
CA GLY A 77 8.41 -9.03 -19.51
C GLY A 77 8.82 -8.02 -20.57
N GLY A 78 8.21 -6.84 -20.55
CA GLY A 78 8.59 -5.77 -21.46
C GLY A 78 9.60 -4.87 -20.77
N LEU A 79 10.78 -4.66 -21.37
CA LEU A 79 11.72 -3.63 -20.93
C LEU A 79 11.51 -2.38 -21.79
N VAL A 80 11.19 -1.27 -21.14
CA VAL A 80 11.02 0.04 -21.80
C VAL A 80 12.19 0.94 -21.41
N VAL A 81 12.91 1.45 -22.41
CA VAL A 81 14.01 2.41 -22.25
C VAL A 81 13.58 3.71 -22.91
N GLU A 82 13.58 4.80 -22.15
CA GLU A 82 13.32 6.14 -22.67
C GLU A 82 14.65 6.88 -22.83
N CYS A 83 14.99 7.26 -24.07
CA CYS A 83 16.18 8.04 -24.39
C CYS A 83 15.77 9.33 -25.12
N GLY A 84 15.62 10.43 -24.36
CA GLY A 84 15.28 11.74 -24.91
C GLY A 84 13.91 11.77 -25.60
N ARG A 85 13.90 11.79 -26.95
CA ARG A 85 12.68 11.78 -27.79
C ARG A 85 12.30 10.39 -28.30
N VAL A 86 13.06 9.35 -27.95
CA VAL A 86 12.88 7.99 -28.47
C VAL A 86 12.52 7.05 -27.33
N THR A 87 11.43 6.31 -27.48
CA THR A 87 11.02 5.25 -26.54
C THR A 87 11.27 3.90 -27.20
N LEU A 88 12.09 3.07 -26.56
CA LEU A 88 12.43 1.73 -27.04
C LEU A 88 11.75 0.70 -26.15
N ARG A 89 10.90 -0.15 -26.75
CA ARG A 89 10.16 -1.20 -26.07
C ARG A 89 10.65 -2.55 -26.56
N ILE A 90 11.14 -3.37 -25.64
CA ILE A 90 11.60 -4.74 -25.91
C ILE A 90 10.63 -5.68 -25.21
N GLU A 91 9.92 -6.51 -25.97
CA GLU A 91 8.96 -7.48 -25.42
C GLU A 91 9.59 -8.87 -25.37
N GLY A 92 9.49 -9.55 -24.23
CA GLY A 92 10.04 -10.89 -24.03
C GLY A 92 11.31 -10.90 -23.17
N VAL A 93 12.03 -12.02 -23.12
CA VAL A 93 13.31 -12.11 -22.41
C VAL A 93 14.41 -11.67 -23.37
N PRO A 94 14.92 -10.42 -23.29
CA PRO A 94 15.98 -9.99 -24.18
C PRO A 94 17.25 -10.79 -23.89
N ASP A 95 17.87 -11.30 -24.96
CA ASP A 95 19.23 -11.79 -24.88
C ASP A 95 20.16 -10.64 -24.40
N PRO A 96 21.01 -10.86 -23.37
CA PRO A 96 21.81 -9.81 -22.77
C PRO A 96 22.81 -9.17 -23.74
N GLN A 97 23.32 -9.92 -24.73
CA GLN A 97 24.24 -9.36 -25.74
C GLN A 97 23.50 -8.43 -26.70
N THR A 98 22.30 -8.83 -27.11
CA THR A 98 21.42 -8.03 -27.96
C THR A 98 20.99 -6.75 -27.25
N LEU A 99 20.62 -6.82 -25.97
CA LEU A 99 20.28 -5.64 -25.16
C LEU A 99 21.46 -4.67 -25.05
N GLN A 100 22.66 -5.18 -24.82
CA GLN A 100 23.86 -4.37 -24.71
C GLN A 100 24.18 -3.63 -26.03
N LEU A 101 24.05 -4.30 -27.17
CA LEU A 101 24.23 -3.68 -28.49
C LEU A 101 23.22 -2.58 -28.76
N VAL A 102 21.94 -2.82 -28.45
CA VAL A 102 20.87 -1.82 -28.65
C VAL A 102 21.11 -0.59 -27.77
N LEU A 103 21.43 -0.78 -26.49
CA LEU A 103 21.72 0.32 -25.57
C LEU A 103 22.95 1.14 -26.02
N GLN A 104 23.99 0.49 -26.52
CA GLN A 104 25.19 1.19 -27.03
C GLN A 104 24.91 2.06 -28.27
N GLN A 105 23.97 1.67 -29.13
CA GLN A 105 23.61 2.45 -30.32
C GLN A 105 22.65 3.60 -30.00
N VAL A 106 21.79 3.43 -28.99
CA VAL A 106 20.74 4.41 -28.62
C VAL A 106 21.25 5.48 -27.64
N LEU A 107 22.32 5.19 -26.88
CA LEU A 107 22.97 6.13 -25.96
C LEU A 107 24.17 6.89 -26.58
N ARG A 108 24.39 6.77 -27.90
CA ARG A 108 25.33 7.61 -28.66
C ARG A 108 24.67 8.92 -29.10
#